data_AF-A0AA93HND9-F1
#
_entry.id   AF-A0AA93HND9-F1
#
_cell.length_a   1.000
_cell.length_b   1.000
_cell.length_c   1.000
_cell.angle_alpha   90.00
_cell.angle_beta   90.00
_cell.angle_gamma   90.00
#
_symmetry.space_group_name_H-M   'P 1'
#
loop_
_entity.id
_entity.type
_entity.pdbx_description
1 polymer ?
#
loop_
_entity_poly.entity_id
_entity_poly.type
_entity_poly.pdbx_seq_one_letter_code
_entity_poly.pdbx_strand_id
1 'polypeptide(L)'
;MEAWFHAFAAGVSLLLDALVIVSVCAGAGVAIYGTLRYVTTGVHPTGNRRGIWMGFARWLMLALEFALAADLVDTAIAPSWDQIGQLAAIAAIRTGLGFFLERDIDAVRPAEG
;
A
#
# COMPACT_ATOMS: atom_id res chain seq x y z
N MET A 1 7.92 12.61 30.07
CA MET A 1 6.76 12.68 29.16
C MET A 1 7.14 12.25 27.75
N GLU A 2 8.28 12.69 27.22
CA GLU A 2 8.82 12.27 25.89
C GLU A 2 8.95 10.76 25.71
N ALA A 3 9.54 10.02 26.67
CA ALA A 3 9.73 8.56 26.54
C ALA A 3 8.42 7.76 26.38
N TRP A 4 7.33 8.21 27.01
CA TRP A 4 6.02 7.56 26.89
C TRP A 4 5.36 7.86 25.54
N PHE A 5 5.58 9.07 25.01
CA PHE A 5 5.13 9.47 23.67
C PHE A 5 5.86 8.69 22.56
N HIS A 6 7.18 8.51 22.68
CA HIS A 6 7.94 7.67 21.73
C HIS A 6 7.50 6.20 21.75
N ALA A 7 7.29 5.62 22.94
CA ALA A 7 6.82 4.24 23.06
C ALA A 7 5.40 4.06 22.47
N PHE A 8 4.52 5.03 22.69
CA PHE A 8 3.18 5.02 22.12
C PHE A 8 3.19 5.12 20.59
N ALA A 9 3.94 6.08 20.03
CA ALA A 9 4.05 6.28 18.60
C ALA A 9 4.70 5.07 17.90
N ALA A 10 5.75 4.47 18.50
CA ALA A 10 6.34 3.24 18.00
C ALA A 10 5.33 2.08 17.97
N GLY A 11 4.46 1.99 18.98
CA GLY A 11 3.37 1.00 19.01
C GLY A 11 2.34 1.22 17.90
N VAL A 12 2.00 2.47 17.61
CA VAL A 12 1.07 2.83 16.51
C VAL A 12 1.69 2.54 15.14
N SER A 13 2.95 2.92 14.93
CA SER A 13 3.69 2.66 13.69
C SER A 13 3.74 1.15 13.38
N LEU A 14 4.09 0.34 14.38
CA LEU A 14 4.10 -1.13 14.25
C LEU A 14 2.73 -1.72 13.88
N LEU A 15 1.64 -1.19 14.47
CA LEU A 15 0.29 -1.63 14.13
C LEU A 15 -0.09 -1.26 12.70
N LEU A 16 0.29 -0.07 12.23
CA LEU A 16 0.03 0.39 10.88
C LEU A 16 0.81 -0.45 9.86
N ASP A 17 2.08 -0.74 10.11
CA ASP A 17 2.88 -1.65 9.27
C ASP A 17 2.25 -3.04 9.17
N ALA A 18 1.74 -3.58 10.28
CA ALA A 18 1.03 -4.86 10.28
C ALA A 18 -0.24 -4.79 9.40
N LEU A 19 -1.00 -3.70 9.45
CA LEU A 19 -2.19 -3.49 8.62
C LEU A 19 -1.86 -3.37 7.13
N VAL A 20 -0.73 -2.72 6.78
CA VAL A 20 -0.21 -2.68 5.41
C VAL A 20 0.02 -4.10 4.90
N ILE A 21 0.78 -4.90 5.64
CA ILE A 21 1.12 -6.28 5.27
C ILE A 21 -0.15 -7.11 5.10
N VAL A 22 -1.08 -7.05 6.06
CA VAL A 22 -2.35 -7.78 5.99
C VAL A 22 -3.16 -7.37 4.76
N SER A 23 -3.24 -6.07 4.45
CA SER A 23 -3.99 -5.55 3.30
C SER A 23 -3.38 -6.03 1.97
N VAL A 24 -2.06 -6.01 1.84
CA VAL A 24 -1.35 -6.53 0.67
C VAL A 24 -1.57 -8.04 0.52
N CYS A 25 -1.44 -8.80 1.61
CA CYS A 25 -1.66 -10.25 1.60
C CYS A 25 -3.11 -10.60 1.23
N ALA A 26 -4.10 -9.89 1.76
CA ALA A 26 -5.51 -10.08 1.43
C ALA A 26 -5.79 -9.78 -0.04
N GLY A 27 -5.27 -8.66 -0.56
CA GLY A 27 -5.39 -8.29 -1.97
C GLY A 27 -4.76 -9.32 -2.91
N ALA A 28 -3.54 -9.77 -2.59
CA ALA A 28 -2.84 -10.79 -3.35
C ALA A 28 -3.61 -12.12 -3.34
N GLY A 29 -4.15 -12.53 -2.19
CA GLY A 29 -4.97 -13.74 -2.06
C GLY A 29 -6.22 -13.70 -2.92
N VAL A 30 -6.95 -12.58 -2.91
CA VAL A 30 -8.14 -12.37 -3.77
C VAL A 30 -7.75 -12.43 -5.26
N ALA A 31 -6.64 -11.81 -5.65
CA ALA A 31 -6.16 -11.80 -7.03
C ALA A 31 -5.74 -13.19 -7.53
N ILE A 32 -5.02 -13.95 -6.68
CA ILE A 32 -4.59 -15.32 -6.97
C ILE A 32 -5.81 -16.23 -7.07
N TYR A 33 -6.75 -16.15 -6.13
CA TYR A 33 -7.97 -16.95 -6.16
C TYR A 33 -8.80 -16.67 -7.42
N GLY A 34 -8.97 -15.39 -7.78
CA GLY A 34 -9.67 -14.98 -9.00
C GLY A 34 -9.01 -15.55 -10.27
N THR A 35 -7.69 -15.49 -10.35
CA THR A 35 -6.90 -16.02 -11.47
C THR A 35 -6.97 -17.55 -11.55
N LEU A 36 -6.82 -18.24 -10.42
CA LEU A 36 -6.85 -19.70 -10.35
C LEU A 36 -8.22 -20.26 -10.72
N ARG A 37 -9.30 -19.62 -10.25
CA ARG A 37 -10.68 -19.97 -10.62
C ARG A 37 -10.91 -19.79 -12.12
N TYR A 38 -10.41 -18.70 -12.71
CA TYR A 38 -10.48 -18.45 -14.16
C TYR A 38 -9.80 -19.56 -14.97
N VAL A 39 -8.58 -19.96 -14.58
CA VAL A 39 -7.82 -21.01 -15.28
C VAL A 39 -8.46 -22.39 -15.12
N THR A 40 -9.01 -22.71 -13.95
CA THR A 40 -9.53 -24.06 -13.63
C THR A 40 -10.96 -24.34 -14.08
N THR A 41 -11.83 -23.32 -14.12
CA THR A 41 -13.25 -23.51 -14.51
C THR A 41 -13.54 -23.11 -15.96
N GLY A 42 -12.60 -22.47 -16.66
CA GLY A 42 -12.75 -22.13 -18.09
C GLY A 42 -13.91 -21.18 -18.40
N VAL A 43 -14.61 -20.68 -17.36
CA VAL A 43 -15.67 -19.70 -17.49
C VAL A 43 -15.00 -18.40 -17.87
N HIS A 44 -15.03 -18.07 -19.16
CA HIS A 44 -14.70 -16.75 -19.68
C HIS A 44 -15.77 -15.78 -19.22
N PRO A 45 -15.55 -14.95 -18.18
CA PRO A 45 -16.46 -13.85 -17.95
C PRO A 45 -16.03 -12.82 -18.99
N THR A 46 -16.94 -12.47 -19.88
CA THR A 46 -16.74 -11.70 -21.13
C THR A 46 -16.10 -10.29 -20.98
N GLY A 47 -15.39 -10.00 -19.89
CA GLY A 47 -14.53 -8.83 -19.68
C GLY A 47 -13.59 -8.85 -18.44
N ASN A 48 -13.30 -9.99 -17.78
CA ASN A 48 -12.98 -9.93 -16.34
C ASN A 48 -11.52 -9.95 -15.85
N ARG A 49 -10.50 -9.82 -16.71
CA ARG A 49 -9.13 -9.52 -16.22
C ARG A 49 -9.09 -8.16 -15.52
N ARG A 50 -9.88 -7.21 -16.03
CA ARG A 50 -10.02 -5.85 -15.48
C ARG A 50 -10.63 -5.87 -14.07
N GLY A 51 -11.62 -6.74 -13.81
CA GLY A 51 -12.26 -6.86 -12.50
C GLY A 51 -11.32 -7.39 -11.41
N ILE A 52 -10.53 -8.43 -11.73
CA ILE A 52 -9.53 -8.97 -10.80
C ILE A 52 -8.45 -7.93 -10.50
N TRP A 53 -7.97 -7.23 -11.53
CA TRP A 53 -6.96 -6.18 -11.38
C TRP A 53 -7.48 -4.97 -10.61
N MET A 54 -8.72 -4.52 -10.85
CA MET A 54 -9.36 -3.43 -10.08
C MET A 54 -9.57 -3.81 -8.62
N GLY A 55 -9.90 -5.08 -8.34
CA GLY A 55 -9.99 -5.59 -6.97
C GLY A 55 -8.64 -5.51 -6.26
N PHE A 56 -7.58 -5.98 -6.92
CA PHE A 56 -6.21 -5.89 -6.39
C PHE A 56 -5.74 -4.45 -6.18
N ALA A 57 -5.98 -3.56 -7.15
CA ALA A 57 -5.61 -2.15 -7.07
C ALA A 57 -6.26 -1.45 -5.86
N ARG A 58 -7.50 -1.83 -5.50
CA ARG A 58 -8.19 -1.26 -4.33
C ARG A 58 -7.56 -1.68 -3.00
N TRP A 59 -7.12 -2.93 -2.89
CA TRP A 59 -6.37 -3.39 -1.73
C TRP A 59 -5.00 -2.73 -1.61
N LEU A 60 -4.35 -2.48 -2.75
CA LEU A 60 -3.05 -1.81 -2.79
C LEU A 60 -3.16 -0.33 -2.39
N MET A 61 -4.22 0.36 -2.81
CA MET A 61 -4.51 1.73 -2.38
C MET A 61 -4.76 1.82 -0.87
N LEU A 62 -5.52 0.89 -0.29
CA LEU A 62 -5.73 0.82 1.16
C LEU A 62 -4.41 0.57 1.93
N ALA A 63 -3.56 -0.32 1.43
CA ALA A 63 -2.24 -0.55 2.00
C ALA A 63 -1.37 0.73 1.95
N LEU A 64 -1.49 1.52 0.88
CA LEU A 64 -0.75 2.76 0.72
C LEU A 64 -1.19 3.84 1.74
N GLU A 65 -2.48 3.91 2.07
CA GLU A 65 -3.00 4.84 3.09
C GLU A 65 -2.50 4.47 4.50
N PHE A 66 -2.49 3.19 4.85
CA PHE A 66 -1.93 2.74 6.12
C PHE A 66 -0.42 2.98 6.22
N ALA A 67 0.30 2.76 5.11
CA ALA A 67 1.70 3.09 5.02
C ALA A 67 1.87 4.60 5.28
N LEU A 68 1.11 5.46 4.57
CA LEU A 68 1.13 6.92 4.74
C LEU A 68 1.00 7.33 6.21
N ALA A 69 0.04 6.74 6.91
CA ALA A 69 -0.17 6.98 8.33
C ALA A 69 1.03 6.56 9.21
N ALA A 70 1.69 5.44 8.90
CA ALA A 70 2.86 4.95 9.65
C ALA A 70 4.03 5.95 9.57
N ASP A 71 4.37 6.45 8.38
CA ASP A 71 5.47 7.44 8.26
C ASP A 71 5.10 8.76 8.93
N LEU A 72 3.83 9.19 8.88
CA LEU A 72 3.41 10.42 9.56
C LEU A 72 3.67 10.29 11.07
N VAL A 73 3.34 9.14 11.65
CA VAL A 73 3.63 8.86 13.05
C VAL A 73 5.13 8.90 13.31
N ASP A 74 5.95 8.25 12.49
CA ASP A 74 7.42 8.24 12.63
C ASP A 74 8.04 9.65 12.48
N THR A 75 7.53 10.49 11.58
CA THR A 75 7.97 11.90 11.44
C THR A 75 7.63 12.78 12.64
N ALA A 76 6.53 12.48 13.34
CA ALA A 76 6.11 13.28 14.50
C ALA A 76 6.98 13.03 15.75
N ILE A 77 7.75 11.94 15.78
CA ILE A 77 8.54 11.51 16.96
C ILE A 77 10.06 11.66 16.79
N ALA A 78 10.59 12.02 15.62
CA ALA A 78 12.05 12.06 15.41
C ALA A 78 12.60 13.49 15.18
N PRO A 79 12.91 14.26 16.23
CA PRO A 79 13.72 15.47 16.10
C PRO A 79 15.20 15.10 16.29
N SER A 80 15.81 14.35 15.38
CA SER A 80 17.28 14.18 15.33
C SER A 80 17.78 14.05 13.89
N TRP A 81 18.86 14.76 13.55
CA TRP A 81 19.32 14.92 12.16
C TRP A 81 19.69 13.60 11.44
N ASP A 82 20.18 12.59 12.18
CA ASP A 82 20.54 11.28 11.63
C ASP A 82 19.28 10.43 11.31
N GLN A 83 18.29 10.46 12.21
CA GLN A 83 17.00 9.80 12.00
C GLN A 83 16.16 10.51 10.93
N ILE A 84 16.25 11.85 10.85
CA ILE A 84 15.61 12.64 9.78
C ILE A 84 16.15 12.21 8.40
N GLY A 85 17.45 11.92 8.28
CA GLY A 85 18.04 11.43 7.03
C GLY A 85 17.50 10.06 6.60
N GLN A 86 17.39 9.11 7.55
CA GLN A 86 16.82 7.79 7.29
C GLN A 86 15.33 7.87 6.92
N LEU A 87 14.60 8.73 7.62
CA LEU A 87 13.19 8.99 7.37
C LEU A 87 12.97 9.67 6.01
N ALA A 88 13.82 10.62 5.63
CA ALA A 88 13.78 11.26 4.31
C ALA A 88 14.03 10.26 3.18
N ALA A 89 14.92 9.27 3.38
CA ALA A 89 15.16 8.21 2.42
C ALA A 89 13.92 7.29 2.27
N ILE A 90 13.28 6.90 3.38
CA ILE A 90 12.04 6.11 3.37
C ILE A 90 10.92 6.90 2.67
N ALA A 91 10.74 8.17 3.03
CA ALA A 91 9.74 9.05 2.43
C ALA A 91 9.97 9.25 0.92
N ALA A 92 11.22 9.38 0.47
CA ALA A 92 11.56 9.48 -0.94
C ALA A 92 11.24 8.19 -1.70
N ILE A 93 11.57 7.02 -1.14
CA ILE A 93 11.22 5.70 -1.71
C ILE A 93 9.70 5.58 -1.83
N ARG A 94 8.96 5.93 -0.77
CA ARG A 94 7.49 5.93 -0.79
C ARG A 94 6.92 6.83 -1.86
N THR A 95 7.37 8.08 -1.92
CA THR A 95 6.88 9.05 -2.89
C THR A 95 7.16 8.57 -4.31
N GLY A 96 8.34 8.01 -4.55
CA GLY A 96 8.68 7.39 -5.82
C GLY A 96 7.75 6.23 -6.18
N LEU A 97 7.57 5.26 -5.27
CA LEU A 97 6.72 4.09 -5.50
C LEU A 97 5.25 4.46 -5.70
N GLY A 98 4.70 5.34 -4.86
CA GLY A 98 3.32 5.83 -4.98
C GLY A 98 3.10 6.56 -6.32
N PHE A 99 4.03 7.44 -6.70
CA PHE A 99 3.98 8.14 -7.98
C PHE A 99 4.04 7.18 -9.18
N PHE A 100 4.92 6.18 -9.15
CA PHE A 100 5.00 5.17 -10.21
C PHE A 100 3.73 4.32 -10.31
N LEU A 101 3.19 3.90 -9.17
CA LEU A 101 2.00 3.06 -9.14
C LEU A 101 0.76 3.82 -9.63
N GLU A 102 0.59 5.08 -9.21
CA GLU A 102 -0.51 5.93 -9.67
C GLU A 102 -0.40 6.27 -11.16
N ARG A 103 0.82 6.54 -11.65
CA ARG A 103 1.10 6.67 -13.09
C ARG A 103 0.76 5.41 -13.88
N ASP A 104 1.08 4.24 -13.37
CA ASP A 104 0.76 2.97 -14.03
C ASP A 104 -0.76 2.71 -14.05
N ILE A 105 -1.47 3.08 -12.97
CA ILE A 105 -2.93 2.96 -12.91
C ILE A 105 -3.60 3.90 -13.92
N ASP A 106 -3.14 5.15 -14.01
CA ASP A 106 -3.69 6.12 -14.96
C ASP A 106 -3.30 5.81 -16.41
N ALA A 107 -2.13 5.22 -16.67
CA ALA A 107 -1.77 4.73 -17.99
C ALA A 107 -2.66 3.56 -18.47
N VAL A 108 -3.25 2.81 -17.53
CA VAL A 108 -4.16 1.69 -17.81
C VAL A 108 -5.62 2.16 -17.94
N ARG A 109 -5.95 3.41 -17.59
CA ARG A 109 -7.26 4.01 -17.93
C ARG A 109 -7.31 4.31 -19.44
N PRO A 110 -8.24 3.71 -20.21
CA PRO A 110 -8.44 4.10 -21.60
C PRO A 110 -8.80 5.59 -21.62
N ALA A 111 -8.21 6.34 -22.55
CA ALA A 111 -8.68 7.67 -22.91
C ALA A 111 -10.12 7.53 -23.39
N GLU A 112 -11.08 7.70 -22.49
CA GLU A 112 -12.44 8.03 -22.87
C GLU A 112 -12.39 9.50 -23.30
N GLY A 113 -12.57 9.71 -24.61
CA GLY A 113 -12.42 10.99 -25.29
C GLY A 113 -13.50 12.00 -24.97
#